data_AF-A0AAE1X1R3-F1
#
_entry.id   AF-A0AAE1X1R3-F1
#
_cell.length_a   1.000
_cell.length_b   1.000
_cell.length_c   1.000
_cell.angle_alpha   90.00
_cell.angle_beta   90.00
_cell.angle_gamma   90.00
#
_symmetry.space_group_name_H-M   'P 1'
#
loop_
_entity.id
_entity.type
_entity.pdbx_description
1 polymer ?
#
loop_
_entity_poly.entity_id
_entity_poly.type
_entity_poly.pdbx_seq_one_letter_code
_entity_poly.pdbx_strand_id
1 'polypeptide(L)'
;MHSDPSPVIHQSHFQMKIMGENLFFTFTVLLFTMLITSEAFHHTRVTVKNEIQGERINIHCYSSEDNLGVQDLPSGQNFTWHFHVNFSHSTKFYCDFKTRYGSGNYGVYTRKVHARCNKSCVWLIRETGLCLIQTKHNGRLWCQNWKIRPQSVALSARELPDARE
;
A
#
# COMPACT_ATOMS: atom_id res chain seq x y z
N MET A 1 -60.40 -27.74 35.13
CA MET A 1 -59.77 -26.54 35.70
C MET A 1 -58.34 -26.49 35.19
N HIS A 2 -58.08 -25.73 34.13
CA HIS A 2 -56.71 -25.36 33.76
C HIS A 2 -56.49 -23.98 34.35
N SER A 3 -55.57 -23.90 35.30
CA SER A 3 -55.13 -22.66 35.91
C SER A 3 -54.30 -21.92 34.87
N ASP A 4 -54.84 -20.82 34.32
CA ASP A 4 -54.06 -19.96 33.43
C ASP A 4 -52.83 -19.42 34.20
N PRO A 5 -51.64 -19.42 33.60
CA PRO A 5 -50.45 -18.90 34.24
C PRO A 5 -50.64 -17.41 34.58
N SER A 6 -50.25 -17.01 35.79
CA SER A 6 -50.43 -15.64 36.27
C SER A 6 -49.77 -14.63 35.33
N PRO A 7 -50.42 -13.48 35.04
CA PRO A 7 -49.97 -12.50 34.05
C PRO A 7 -48.53 -11.98 34.29
N VAL A 8 -48.07 -12.02 35.54
CA VAL A 8 -46.71 -11.64 35.96
C VAL A 8 -45.62 -12.55 35.35
N ILE A 9 -45.88 -13.86 35.23
CA ILE A 9 -44.91 -14.84 34.68
C ILE A 9 -44.81 -14.68 33.15
N HIS A 10 -45.93 -14.40 32.49
CA HIS A 10 -45.94 -14.13 31.05
C HIS A 10 -45.18 -12.83 30.73
N GLN A 11 -45.35 -11.80 31.58
CA GLN A 11 -44.65 -10.53 31.43
C GLN A 11 -43.14 -10.66 31.69
N SER A 12 -42.71 -11.43 32.69
CA SER A 12 -41.27 -11.64 32.97
C SER A 12 -40.56 -12.44 31.87
N HIS A 13 -41.23 -13.46 31.32
CA HIS A 13 -40.70 -14.25 30.20
C HIS A 13 -40.62 -13.42 28.90
N PHE A 14 -41.59 -12.54 28.66
CA PHE A 14 -41.56 -11.59 27.54
C PHE A 14 -40.42 -10.58 27.69
N GLN A 15 -40.24 -10.00 28.89
CA GLN A 15 -39.13 -9.06 29.17
C GLN A 15 -37.76 -9.74 29.02
N MET A 16 -37.61 -11.00 29.44
CA MET A 16 -36.36 -11.75 29.33
C MET A 16 -36.01 -12.10 27.87
N LYS A 17 -37.01 -12.40 27.03
CA LYS A 17 -36.82 -12.58 25.58
C LYS A 17 -36.37 -11.29 24.91
N ILE A 18 -37.02 -10.16 25.18
CA ILE A 18 -36.64 -8.84 24.63
C ILE A 18 -35.24 -8.45 25.08
N MET A 19 -34.89 -8.67 26.35
CA MET A 19 -33.55 -8.37 26.87
C MET A 19 -32.47 -9.26 26.25
N GLY A 20 -32.79 -10.53 25.98
CA GLY A 20 -31.90 -11.46 25.25
C GLY A 20 -31.70 -11.10 23.78
N GLU A 21 -32.76 -10.68 23.07
CA GLU A 21 -32.69 -10.19 21.69
C GLU A 21 -31.89 -8.89 21.59
N ASN A 22 -32.09 -7.96 22.52
CA ASN A 22 -31.31 -6.72 22.62
C ASN A 22 -29.84 -7.01 22.96
N LEU A 23 -29.56 -7.98 23.84
CA LEU A 23 -28.20 -8.39 24.17
C LEU A 23 -27.51 -9.10 22.98
N PHE A 24 -28.25 -9.91 22.23
CA PHE A 24 -27.74 -10.55 21.02
C PHE A 24 -27.46 -9.52 19.92
N PHE A 25 -28.37 -8.58 19.68
CA PHE A 25 -28.20 -7.52 18.70
C PHE A 25 -27.05 -6.57 19.05
N THR A 26 -26.90 -6.22 20.33
CA THR A 26 -25.75 -5.41 20.78
C THR A 26 -24.44 -6.17 20.63
N PHE A 27 -24.40 -7.47 20.93
CA PHE A 27 -23.20 -8.29 20.71
C PHE A 27 -22.83 -8.42 19.23
N THR A 28 -23.81 -8.62 18.33
CA THR A 28 -23.54 -8.67 16.89
C THR A 28 -23.06 -7.32 16.35
N VAL A 29 -23.64 -6.20 16.79
CA VAL A 29 -23.16 -4.85 16.45
C VAL A 29 -21.75 -4.60 16.99
N LEU A 30 -21.43 -5.04 18.21
CA LEU A 30 -20.09 -4.92 18.77
C LEU A 30 -19.07 -5.77 18.00
N LEU A 31 -19.42 -7.00 17.61
CA LEU A 31 -18.55 -7.82 16.77
C LEU A 31 -18.34 -7.20 15.38
N PHE A 32 -19.39 -6.74 14.72
CA PHE A 32 -19.28 -6.06 13.42
C PHE A 32 -18.47 -4.77 13.49
N THR A 33 -18.67 -3.95 14.53
CA THR A 33 -17.87 -2.73 14.74
C THR A 33 -16.41 -3.04 15.05
N MET A 34 -16.11 -4.11 15.80
CA MET A 34 -14.73 -4.58 16.02
C MET A 34 -14.07 -5.08 14.73
N LEU A 35 -14.81 -5.77 13.85
CA LEU A 35 -14.31 -6.15 12.52
C LEU A 35 -14.00 -4.90 11.67
N ILE A 36 -14.94 -3.97 11.54
CA ILE A 36 -14.77 -2.75 10.73
C ILE A 36 -13.63 -1.87 11.26
N THR A 37 -13.52 -1.70 12.58
CA THR A 37 -12.44 -0.91 13.17
C THR A 37 -11.07 -1.55 12.94
N SER A 38 -10.95 -2.88 12.98
CA SER A 38 -9.70 -3.57 12.70
C SER A 38 -9.17 -3.29 11.27
N GLU A 39 -10.06 -3.18 10.29
CA GLU A 39 -9.73 -2.85 8.90
C GLU A 39 -9.22 -1.40 8.75
N ALA A 40 -9.76 -0.48 9.55
CA ALA A 40 -9.30 0.91 9.58
C ALA A 40 -7.85 1.06 10.08
N PHE A 41 -7.29 0.09 10.81
CA PHE A 41 -5.93 0.19 11.40
C PHE A 41 -4.78 -0.23 10.47
N HIS A 42 -5.05 -0.77 9.28
CA HIS A 42 -4.02 -1.21 8.32
C HIS A 42 -3.67 -0.16 7.26
N HIS A 43 -3.47 1.07 7.71
CA HIS A 43 -3.04 2.16 6.85
C HIS A 43 -1.59 1.98 6.39
N THR A 44 -1.39 1.92 5.07
CA THR A 44 -0.09 1.81 4.43
C THR A 44 0.20 3.07 3.63
N ARG A 45 1.46 3.52 3.67
CA ARG A 45 1.96 4.67 2.93
C ARG A 45 3.01 4.23 1.92
N VAL A 46 2.87 4.70 0.69
CA VAL A 46 3.92 4.60 -0.33
C VAL A 46 4.35 6.00 -0.71
N THR A 47 5.66 6.21 -0.76
CA THR A 47 6.29 7.46 -1.19
C THR A 47 7.27 7.15 -2.31
N VAL A 48 7.17 7.89 -3.40
CA VAL A 48 8.12 7.90 -4.52
C VAL A 48 8.83 9.24 -4.51
N LYS A 49 10.16 9.25 -4.37
CA LYS A 49 10.97 10.47 -4.33
C LYS A 49 11.91 10.51 -5.53
N ASN A 50 11.89 11.60 -6.28
CA ASN A 50 12.82 11.84 -7.37
C ASN A 50 14.16 12.35 -6.81
N GLU A 51 15.22 11.54 -6.91
CA GLU A 51 16.58 11.92 -6.53
C GLU A 51 17.49 12.19 -7.75
N ILE A 52 16.91 12.26 -8.95
CA ILE A 52 17.66 12.61 -10.16
C ILE A 52 17.82 14.12 -10.22
N GLN A 53 19.07 14.59 -10.20
CA GLN A 53 19.41 16.01 -10.18
C GLN A 53 19.01 16.69 -11.50
N GLY A 54 18.26 17.79 -11.38
CA GLY A 54 17.88 18.64 -12.53
C GLY A 54 16.87 18.01 -13.50
N GLU A 55 16.34 16.82 -13.21
CA GLU A 55 15.34 16.17 -14.06
C GLU A 55 13.95 16.17 -13.41
N ARG A 56 12.93 16.50 -14.20
CA ARG A 56 11.53 16.21 -13.86
C ARG A 56 11.18 14.85 -14.45
N ILE A 57 10.63 13.95 -13.64
CA ILE A 57 10.25 12.59 -14.09
C ILE A 57 8.73 12.46 -14.18
N ASN A 58 8.26 11.73 -15.18
CA ASN A 58 6.85 11.40 -15.32
C ASN A 58 6.59 10.03 -14.68
N ILE A 59 5.62 9.98 -13.77
CA ILE A 59 5.21 8.74 -13.11
C ILE A 59 3.69 8.55 -13.24
N HIS A 60 3.24 7.35 -13.59
CA HIS A 60 1.83 7.00 -13.59
C HIS A 60 1.62 5.82 -12.66
N CYS A 61 0.92 6.02 -11.54
CA CYS A 61 0.71 4.99 -10.53
C CYS A 61 -0.75 4.53 -10.46
N TYR A 62 -0.95 3.24 -10.25
CA TYR A 62 -2.29 2.63 -10.27
C TYR A 62 -2.31 1.28 -9.52
N SER A 63 -3.49 0.88 -9.06
CA SER A 63 -3.85 -0.46 -8.59
C SER A 63 -4.83 -1.10 -9.60
N SER A 64 -5.46 -2.23 -9.24
CA SER A 64 -6.56 -2.77 -10.06
C SER A 64 -7.82 -1.91 -9.99
N GLU A 65 -8.06 -1.25 -8.85
CA GLU A 65 -9.28 -0.50 -8.57
C GLU A 65 -9.07 1.03 -8.62
N ASP A 66 -7.84 1.49 -8.39
CA ASP A 66 -7.52 2.90 -8.17
C ASP A 66 -6.50 3.39 -9.19
N ASN A 67 -6.84 4.44 -9.93
CA ASN A 67 -5.87 5.15 -10.75
C ASN A 67 -5.43 6.43 -10.01
N LEU A 68 -4.17 6.49 -9.59
CA LEU A 68 -3.61 7.67 -8.91
C LEU A 68 -3.19 8.77 -9.91
N GLY A 69 -3.28 8.47 -11.20
CA GLY A 69 -3.00 9.40 -12.29
C GLY A 69 -1.52 9.59 -12.57
N VAL A 70 -1.27 10.46 -13.54
CA VAL A 70 0.05 10.85 -13.98
C VAL A 70 0.53 12.03 -13.14
N GLN A 71 1.77 11.96 -12.66
CA GLN A 71 2.42 13.00 -11.87
C GLN A 71 3.74 13.41 -12.55
N ASP A 72 3.91 14.71 -12.78
CA ASP A 72 5.17 15.28 -13.25
C ASP A 72 6.01 15.74 -12.06
N LEU A 73 6.89 14.86 -11.59
CA LEU A 73 7.60 14.99 -10.33
C LEU A 73 8.95 15.71 -10.50
N PRO A 74 9.12 16.94 -9.98
CA PRO A 74 10.39 17.66 -10.06
C PRO A 74 11.53 16.98 -9.30
N SER A 75 12.77 17.33 -9.64
CA SER A 75 13.96 16.91 -8.88
C SER A 75 13.83 17.26 -7.39
N GLY A 76 14.13 16.30 -6.52
CA GLY A 76 14.06 16.44 -5.06
C GLY A 76 12.65 16.32 -4.46
N GLN A 77 11.59 16.32 -5.28
CA GLN A 77 10.20 16.22 -4.81
C GLN A 77 9.75 14.78 -4.62
N ASN A 78 8.64 14.61 -3.91
CA ASN A 78 8.01 13.31 -3.71
C ASN A 78 6.52 13.29 -4.06
N PHE A 79 6.04 12.11 -4.43
CA PHE A 79 4.63 11.79 -4.57
C PHE A 79 4.29 10.71 -3.54
N THR A 80 3.28 10.96 -2.72
CA THR A 80 2.91 10.10 -1.60
C THR A 80 1.41 9.83 -1.61
N TRP A 81 1.03 8.58 -1.36
CA TRP A 81 -0.36 8.20 -1.18
C TRP A 81 -0.50 7.13 -0.08
N HIS A 82 -1.76 6.91 0.25
CA HIS A 82 -2.22 6.31 1.49
C HIS A 82 -3.40 5.40 1.16
N PHE A 83 -3.38 4.18 1.68
CA PHE A 83 -4.43 3.20 1.40
C PHE A 83 -4.56 2.16 2.51
N HIS A 84 -5.70 1.49 2.55
CA HIS A 84 -5.96 0.37 3.45
C HIS A 84 -5.63 -0.95 2.75
N VAL A 85 -4.98 -1.86 3.47
CA VAL A 85 -4.71 -3.21 2.96
C VAL A 85 -5.94 -4.07 3.22
N ASN A 86 -6.59 -4.55 2.16
CA ASN A 86 -7.74 -5.44 2.29
C ASN A 86 -7.33 -6.75 3.01
N PHE A 87 -8.27 -7.40 3.71
CA PHE A 87 -8.01 -8.64 4.50
C PHE A 87 -7.35 -9.76 3.69
N SER A 88 -7.67 -9.87 2.39
CA SER A 88 -7.04 -10.84 1.49
C SER A 88 -5.61 -10.48 1.08
N HIS A 89 -5.07 -9.34 1.54
CA HIS A 89 -3.75 -8.79 1.18
C HIS A 89 -3.50 -8.74 -0.34
N SER A 90 -4.58 -8.58 -1.12
CA SER A 90 -4.54 -8.59 -2.58
C SER A 90 -4.11 -7.27 -3.19
N THR A 91 -4.20 -6.16 -2.42
CA THR A 91 -3.87 -4.81 -2.87
C THR A 91 -2.44 -4.73 -3.39
N LYS A 92 -2.28 -4.26 -4.63
CA LYS A 92 -1.00 -4.03 -5.28
C LYS A 92 -1.03 -2.67 -5.97
N PHE A 93 0.08 -1.94 -5.89
CA PHE A 93 0.29 -0.74 -6.69
C PHE A 93 1.48 -0.93 -7.61
N TYR A 94 1.29 -0.53 -8.85
CA TYR A 94 2.29 -0.45 -9.88
C TYR A 94 2.47 1.00 -10.29
N CYS A 95 3.67 1.35 -10.73
CA CYS A 95 3.91 2.64 -11.37
C CYS A 95 4.75 2.45 -12.62
N ASP A 96 4.35 3.14 -13.68
CA ASP A 96 5.17 3.37 -14.86
C ASP A 96 6.05 4.58 -14.63
N PHE A 97 7.36 4.40 -14.83
CA PHE A 97 8.35 5.46 -14.69
C PHE A 97 8.95 5.76 -16.06
N LYS A 98 9.13 7.06 -16.35
CA LYS A 98 9.85 7.53 -17.53
C LYS A 98 10.83 8.62 -17.14
N THR A 99 12.11 8.36 -17.44
CA THR A 99 13.25 9.28 -17.20
C THR A 99 14.18 9.27 -18.41
N ARG A 100 15.18 10.16 -18.44
CA ARG A 100 16.26 10.16 -19.44
C ARG A 100 17.25 9.01 -19.29
N TYR A 101 17.25 8.32 -18.14
CA TYR A 101 18.14 7.20 -17.85
C TYR A 101 17.50 5.83 -18.07
N GLY A 102 16.16 5.80 -18.11
CA GLY A 102 15.41 4.58 -18.32
C GLY A 102 13.94 4.70 -17.97
N SER A 103 13.25 3.62 -18.27
CA SER A 103 11.82 3.47 -18.04
C SER A 103 11.46 2.06 -17.63
N GLY A 104 10.23 1.91 -17.13
CA GLY A 104 9.62 0.62 -16.88
C GLY A 104 8.47 0.66 -15.90
N ASN A 105 7.71 -0.43 -15.87
CA ASN A 105 6.65 -0.69 -14.90
C ASN A 105 7.21 -1.39 -13.66
N TYR A 106 6.97 -0.87 -12.47
CA TYR A 106 7.44 -1.48 -11.22
C TYR A 106 6.32 -1.64 -10.22
N GLY A 107 6.27 -2.80 -9.56
CA GLY A 107 5.40 -3.02 -8.41
C GLY A 107 5.93 -2.27 -7.20
N VAL A 108 5.51 -1.03 -7.01
CA VAL A 108 5.90 -0.16 -5.88
C VAL A 108 5.24 -0.57 -4.57
N TYR A 109 4.14 -1.33 -4.64
CA TYR A 109 3.57 -2.04 -3.51
C TYR A 109 3.08 -3.43 -3.93
N THR A 110 3.66 -4.45 -3.33
CA THR A 110 3.26 -5.86 -3.47
C THR A 110 3.52 -6.56 -2.14
N ARG A 111 3.00 -7.78 -1.95
CA ARG A 111 3.32 -8.59 -0.76
C ARG A 111 4.83 -8.72 -0.51
N LYS A 112 5.64 -8.87 -1.57
CA LYS A 112 7.11 -8.94 -1.49
C LYS A 112 7.75 -7.62 -1.06
N VAL A 113 7.22 -6.49 -1.53
CA VAL A 113 7.71 -5.15 -1.14
C VAL A 113 7.29 -4.83 0.29
N HIS A 114 6.01 -5.07 0.64
CA HIS A 114 5.50 -4.92 2.00
C HIS A 114 6.33 -5.72 3.01
N ALA A 115 6.75 -6.93 2.66
CA ALA A 115 7.64 -7.73 3.51
C ALA A 115 8.99 -7.04 3.83
N ARG A 116 9.43 -6.06 3.05
CA ARG A 116 10.70 -5.30 3.23
C ARG A 116 10.52 -3.97 3.96
N CYS A 117 9.41 -3.26 3.72
CA CYS A 117 9.17 -1.89 4.22
C CYS A 117 8.02 -1.77 5.24
N ASN A 118 7.23 -2.83 5.44
CA ASN A 118 6.05 -2.83 6.31
C ASN A 118 5.03 -1.75 5.90
N LYS A 119 4.60 -0.88 6.83
CA LYS A 119 3.55 0.13 6.59
C LYS A 119 4.04 1.40 5.87
N SER A 120 5.35 1.59 5.69
CA SER A 120 5.91 2.81 5.08
C SER A 120 6.98 2.45 4.05
N CYS A 121 6.61 2.48 2.78
CA CYS A 121 7.48 2.09 1.66
C CYS A 121 7.96 3.33 0.91
N VAL A 122 9.26 3.62 1.04
CA VAL A 122 9.88 4.80 0.43
C VAL A 122 10.80 4.34 -0.70
N TRP A 123 10.45 4.75 -1.92
CA TRP A 123 11.20 4.51 -3.14
C TRP A 123 11.99 5.76 -3.54
N LEU A 124 13.27 5.57 -3.81
CA LEU A 124 14.19 6.59 -4.31
C LEU A 124 14.43 6.33 -5.79
N ILE A 125 14.08 7.29 -6.64
CA ILE A 125 14.26 7.20 -8.09
C ILE A 125 15.58 7.85 -8.44
N ARG A 126 16.49 7.08 -9.03
CA ARG A 126 17.88 7.47 -9.30
C ARG A 126 18.24 7.15 -10.74
N GLU A 127 19.39 7.67 -11.17
CA GLU A 127 19.92 7.46 -12.52
C GLU A 127 20.11 5.97 -12.85
N THR A 128 20.46 5.15 -11.87
CA THR A 128 20.68 3.70 -12.07
C THR A 128 19.38 2.87 -12.02
N GLY A 129 18.30 3.42 -11.45
CA GLY A 129 17.05 2.70 -11.23
C GLY A 129 16.35 3.12 -9.93
N LEU A 130 15.53 2.23 -9.40
CA LEU A 130 14.68 2.49 -8.22
C LEU A 130 15.24 1.74 -7.00
N CYS A 131 15.35 2.43 -5.87
CA CYS A 131 15.79 1.82 -4.61
C CYS A 131 14.74 1.97 -3.51
N LEU A 132 14.34 0.86 -2.88
CA LEU A 132 13.46 0.83 -1.73
C LEU A 132 14.28 0.92 -0.43
N ILE A 133 13.90 1.80 0.48
CA ILE A 133 14.43 1.80 1.85
C ILE A 133 13.79 0.64 2.62
N GLN A 134 14.60 -0.34 3.05
CA GLN A 134 14.11 -1.50 3.77
C GLN A 134 14.09 -1.24 5.28
N THR A 135 12.92 -0.94 5.83
CA THR A 135 12.75 -0.73 7.28
C THR A 135 13.11 -1.97 8.09
N LYS A 136 12.86 -3.19 7.57
CA LYS A 136 13.25 -4.44 8.24
C LYS A 136 14.74 -4.73 8.25
N HIS A 137 15.52 -4.05 7.43
CA HIS A 137 16.97 -4.28 7.29
C HIS A 137 17.75 -3.01 7.62
N ASN A 138 17.37 -2.33 8.70
CA ASN A 138 18.06 -1.14 9.23
C ASN A 138 18.29 -0.04 8.15
N GLY A 139 17.33 0.14 7.24
CA GLY A 139 17.40 1.17 6.21
C GLY A 139 18.25 0.81 4.99
N ARG A 140 18.77 -0.43 4.87
CA ARG A 140 19.48 -0.90 3.67
C ARG A 140 18.62 -0.70 2.42
N LEU A 141 19.24 -0.33 1.31
CA LEU A 141 18.57 -0.14 0.04
C LEU A 141 18.42 -1.48 -0.72
N TRP A 142 17.21 -1.74 -1.20
CA TRP A 142 16.95 -2.77 -2.21
C TRP A 142 16.67 -2.13 -3.56
N CYS A 143 17.63 -2.26 -4.49
CA CYS A 143 17.58 -1.57 -5.77
C CYS A 143 17.20 -2.49 -6.93
N GLN A 144 16.46 -1.94 -7.89
CA GLN A 144 16.11 -2.54 -9.16
C GLN A 144 16.58 -1.60 -10.26
N ASN A 145 17.39 -2.11 -11.19
CA ASN A 145 17.84 -1.33 -12.34
C ASN A 145 16.67 -0.95 -13.25
N TRP A 146 16.88 0.06 -14.09
CA TRP A 146 15.97 0.37 -15.18
C TRP A 146 15.72 -0.86 -16.06
N LYS A 147 14.45 -1.21 -16.28
CA LYS A 147 14.05 -2.34 -17.13
C LYS A 147 14.38 -2.07 -18.59
N ILE A 148 14.17 -0.83 -19.03
CA ILE A 148 14.49 -0.36 -20.36
C ILE A 148 15.49 0.79 -20.20
N ARG A 149 16.67 0.66 -20.81
CA ARG A 149 17.68 1.73 -20.87
C ARG A 149 17.65 2.41 -22.24
N PRO A 150 17.75 3.75 -22.33
CA PRO A 150 17.82 4.45 -23.60
C PRO A 150 19.11 4.10 -24.34
N GLN A 151 19.05 4.10 -25.67
CA GLN A 151 20.20 3.77 -26.52
C GLN A 151 21.39 4.71 -26.28
N SER A 152 21.13 6.00 -26.03
CA SER A 152 22.17 7.00 -25.73
C SER A 152 23.01 6.66 -24.49
N VAL A 153 22.37 6.15 -23.43
CA VAL A 153 23.05 5.72 -22.20
C VAL A 153 23.77 4.38 -22.42
N ALA A 154 23.18 3.48 -23.23
CA ALA A 154 23.79 2.19 -23.55
C ALA A 154 25.06 2.31 -24.41
N LEU A 155 25.14 3.33 -25.28
CA LEU A 155 26.32 3.62 -26.10
C LEU A 155 27.46 4.18 -25.24
N SER A 156 27.18 5.15 -24.38
CA SER A 156 28.18 5.74 -23.47
C SER A 156 28.82 4.71 -22.52
N ALA A 157 28.07 3.69 -22.07
CA ALA A 157 28.62 2.64 -21.22
C ALA A 157 29.62 1.69 -21.93
N ARG A 158 29.62 1.63 -23.27
CA ARG A 158 30.58 0.83 -24.05
C ARG A 158 31.89 1.57 -24.34
N GLU A 159 31.90 2.88 -24.15
CA GLU A 159 33.05 3.74 -24.42
C GLU A 159 33.95 3.96 -23.19
N LEU A 160 33.65 3.31 -22.05
CA LEU A 160 34.52 3.37 -20.88
C LEU A 160 35.77 2.49 -21.13
N PRO A 161 36.98 3.06 -21.29
CA PRO A 161 38.19 2.25 -21.43
C PRO A 161 38.43 1.46 -20.14
N ASP A 162 38.82 0.19 -20.29
CA ASP A 162 39.26 -0.70 -19.21
C ASP A 162 40.42 -0.02 -18.47
N ALA A 163 40.13 0.63 -17.35
CA ALA A 163 41.16 1.16 -16.45
C ALA A 163 41.82 -0.03 -15.75
N ARG A 164 42.74 -0.67 -16.48
CA ARG A 164 43.67 -1.67 -15.97
C ARG A 164 45.05 -1.37 -16.56
N GLU A 165 45.76 -0.47 -15.90
CA GLU A 165 47.21 -0.50 -15.77
C GLU A 165 47.55 -0.76 -14.30
#